data_AF-A0A9D1FJT2-F1
#
_entry.id   AF-A0A9D1FJT2-F1
#
_cell.length_a   1.000
_cell.length_b   1.000
_cell.length_c   1.000
_cell.angle_alpha   90.00
_cell.angle_beta   90.00
_cell.angle_gamma   90.00
#
_symmetry.space_group_name_H-M   'P 1'
#
loop_
_entity.id
_entity.type
_entity.pdbx_description
1 polymer ?
#
loop_
_entity_poly.entity_id
_entity_poly.type
_entity_poly.pdbx_seq_one_letter_code
_entity_poly.pdbx_strand_id
1 'polypeptide(L)'
;MKKFLIAMLFLAFINCANAQNLSVSDNIVKEEEQQVQTIESYNNLCEQKVQENWQKSNIKHDDVTIKITFKTLQDGTVEDIEVQTPSKYEQNNQAAIKAIQDAAPFYSIPQELNAQYAEHTMFFPCRRYAQMKTF
;
A
#
# COMPACT_ATOMS: atom_id res chain seq x y z
N MET A 1 -6.16 21.56 8.87
CA MET A 1 -6.38 20.16 9.30
C MET A 1 -7.88 19.91 9.44
N LYS A 2 -8.55 19.52 8.35
CA LYS A 2 -9.98 19.22 8.35
C LYS A 2 -10.16 17.73 8.65
N LYS A 3 -10.98 17.45 9.65
CA LYS A 3 -11.24 16.14 10.23
C LYS A 3 -12.16 15.34 9.31
N PHE A 4 -11.81 14.07 9.09
CA PHE A 4 -12.65 13.05 8.49
C PHE A 4 -13.89 12.81 9.35
N LEU A 5 -15.08 13.05 8.80
CA LEU A 5 -16.34 12.49 9.29
C LEU A 5 -17.44 12.69 8.23
N ILE A 6 -17.60 11.72 7.33
CA ILE A 6 -18.85 11.55 6.57
C ILE A 6 -19.22 10.06 6.70
N ALA A 7 -19.67 9.71 7.90
CA ALA A 7 -20.53 8.56 8.12
C ALA A 7 -21.91 9.13 8.47
N MET A 8 -22.96 8.54 7.90
CA MET A 8 -24.38 8.88 8.10
C MET A 8 -24.87 10.21 7.52
N LEU A 9 -25.16 10.28 6.21
CA LEU A 9 -26.23 11.16 5.70
C LEU A 9 -26.68 10.88 4.26
N PHE A 10 -27.05 9.64 3.93
CA PHE A 10 -27.88 9.38 2.73
C PHE A 10 -28.90 8.28 2.99
N LEU A 11 -29.81 8.51 3.94
CA LEU A 11 -30.96 7.65 4.18
C LEU A 11 -32.29 8.41 4.17
N ALA A 12 -32.41 9.48 3.36
CA ALA A 12 -33.68 10.19 3.25
C ALA A 12 -33.88 10.96 1.93
N PHE A 13 -33.74 10.32 0.76
CA PHE A 13 -34.42 10.79 -0.46
C PHE A 13 -34.73 9.60 -1.38
N ILE A 14 -35.75 8.81 -1.03
CA ILE A 14 -36.37 7.90 -1.99
C ILE A 14 -37.58 8.62 -2.62
N ASN A 15 -37.37 8.99 -3.88
CA ASN A 15 -38.33 8.98 -4.99
C ASN A 15 -39.60 9.81 -4.91
N CYS A 16 -39.53 10.96 -5.57
CA CYS A 16 -40.44 11.25 -6.69
C CYS A 16 -39.62 11.84 -7.86
N ALA A 17 -38.82 11.03 -8.55
CA ALA A 17 -38.43 11.21 -9.95
C ALA A 17 -37.41 10.17 -10.39
N ASN A 18 -37.67 9.62 -11.58
CA ASN A 18 -36.69 9.11 -12.54
C ASN A 18 -35.99 7.77 -12.26
N ALA A 19 -36.34 6.81 -13.14
CA ALA A 19 -35.52 5.67 -13.55
C ALA A 19 -34.11 6.02 -14.10
N GLN A 20 -33.68 7.29 -14.02
CA GLN A 20 -32.32 7.74 -14.28
C GLN A 20 -31.39 7.63 -13.05
N ASN A 21 -31.95 7.37 -11.86
CA ASN A 21 -31.18 7.29 -10.62
C ASN A 21 -30.47 5.93 -10.44
N LEU A 22 -31.01 4.86 -11.02
CA LEU A 22 -30.46 3.50 -10.90
C LEU A 22 -29.22 3.29 -11.78
N SER A 23 -29.19 3.88 -12.99
CA SER A 23 -28.01 3.80 -13.88
C SER A 23 -26.82 4.62 -13.39
N VAL A 24 -27.09 5.69 -12.63
CA VAL A 24 -26.04 6.55 -12.06
C VAL A 24 -25.37 5.84 -10.88
N SER A 25 -26.14 5.19 -10.01
CA SER A 25 -25.56 4.39 -8.92
C SER A 25 -24.72 3.22 -9.44
N ASP A 26 -25.17 2.53 -10.50
CA ASP A 26 -24.43 1.39 -11.05
C ASP A 26 -23.12 1.78 -11.73
N ASN A 27 -23.06 2.99 -12.32
CA ASN A 27 -21.82 3.49 -12.94
C ASN A 27 -20.82 3.98 -11.89
N ILE A 28 -21.29 4.66 -10.83
CA ILE A 28 -20.43 5.10 -9.71
C ILE A 28 -19.79 3.89 -9.02
N VAL A 29 -20.56 2.83 -8.76
CA VAL A 29 -20.04 1.61 -8.11
C VAL A 29 -18.97 0.94 -8.98
N LYS A 30 -19.16 0.88 -10.30
CA LYS A 30 -18.17 0.30 -11.22
C LYS A 30 -16.88 1.11 -11.30
N GLU A 31 -16.98 2.44 -11.28
CA GLU A 31 -15.81 3.34 -11.27
C GLU A 31 -15.00 3.19 -9.96
N GLU A 32 -15.69 3.09 -8.82
CA GLU A 32 -15.06 2.85 -7.51
C GLU A 32 -14.39 1.47 -7.44
N GLU A 33 -15.06 0.41 -7.92
CA GLU A 33 -14.49 -0.95 -7.99
C GLU A 33 -13.24 -1.01 -8.86
N GLN A 34 -13.27 -0.37 -10.04
CA GLN A 34 -12.13 -0.31 -10.94
C GLN A 34 -10.95 0.44 -10.31
N GLN A 35 -11.20 1.56 -9.65
CA GLN A 35 -10.16 2.33 -8.98
C GLN A 35 -9.49 1.55 -7.84
N VAL A 36 -10.28 0.83 -7.04
CA VAL A 36 -9.76 -0.05 -5.97
C VAL A 36 -8.87 -1.15 -6.55
N GLN A 37 -9.31 -1.80 -7.64
CA GLN A 37 -8.53 -2.84 -8.30
C GLN A 37 -7.21 -2.31 -8.88
N THR A 38 -7.22 -1.11 -9.46
CA THR A 38 -6.00 -0.45 -9.94
C THR A 38 -5.02 -0.17 -8.80
N ILE A 39 -5.50 0.35 -7.66
CA ILE A 39 -4.66 0.62 -6.48
C ILE A 39 -4.04 -0.68 -5.95
N GLU A 40 -4.84 -1.73 -5.81
CA GLU A 40 -4.36 -3.04 -5.33
C GLU A 40 -3.28 -3.61 -6.26
N SER A 41 -3.53 -3.58 -7.58
CA SER A 41 -2.59 -4.05 -8.59
C SER A 41 -1.27 -3.27 -8.55
N TYR A 42 -1.34 -1.95 -8.41
CA TYR A 42 -0.17 -1.09 -8.30
C TYR A 42 0.64 -1.37 -7.02
N ASN A 43 -0.04 -1.51 -5.88
CA ASN A 43 0.60 -1.81 -4.61
C ASN A 43 1.28 -3.17 -4.62
N ASN A 44 0.65 -4.19 -5.23
CA ASN A 44 1.23 -5.52 -5.39
C ASN A 44 2.53 -5.50 -6.21
N LEU A 45 2.58 -4.72 -7.29
CA LEU A 45 3.80 -4.55 -8.08
C LEU A 45 4.92 -3.89 -7.27
N CYS A 46 4.58 -2.88 -6.47
CA CYS A 46 5.54 -2.22 -5.59
C CYS A 46 6.04 -3.17 -4.50
N GLU A 47 5.15 -3.92 -3.87
CA GLU A 47 5.49 -4.90 -2.84
C GLU A 47 6.40 -5.99 -3.39
N GLN A 48 6.08 -6.56 -4.56
CA GLN A 48 6.90 -7.57 -5.19
C GLN A 48 8.34 -7.07 -5.40
N LYS A 49 8.48 -5.86 -5.94
CA LYS A 49 9.79 -5.26 -6.21
C LYS A 49 10.60 -5.04 -4.93
N VAL A 50 9.95 -4.63 -3.85
CA VAL A 50 10.59 -4.51 -2.52
C VAL A 50 11.00 -5.87 -1.97
N GLN A 51 10.14 -6.89 -2.10
CA GLN A 51 10.42 -8.24 -1.60
C GLN A 51 11.58 -8.92 -2.33
N GLU A 52 11.77 -8.64 -3.62
CA GLU A 52 12.94 -9.11 -4.40
C GLU A 52 14.27 -8.57 -3.85
N ASN A 53 14.24 -7.37 -3.24
CA ASN A 53 15.40 -6.75 -2.62
C ASN A 53 15.55 -7.08 -1.13
N TRP A 54 14.53 -7.68 -0.51
CA TRP A 54 14.53 -7.98 0.92
C TRP A 54 15.42 -9.20 1.26
N GLN A 55 16.61 -8.93 1.78
CA GLN A 55 17.64 -9.92 2.14
C GLN A 55 17.32 -10.67 3.46
N LYS A 56 16.27 -11.50 3.45
CA LYS A 56 15.74 -12.24 4.62
C LYS A 56 16.77 -13.10 5.37
N SER A 57 17.84 -13.57 4.71
CA SER A 57 18.86 -14.43 5.34
C SER A 57 19.77 -13.71 6.33
N ASN A 58 19.86 -12.38 6.26
CA ASN A 58 20.84 -11.59 6.99
C ASN A 58 20.25 -10.84 8.20
N ILE A 59 18.97 -11.11 8.52
CA ILE A 59 18.26 -10.42 9.59
C ILE A 59 18.44 -11.15 10.93
N LYS A 60 18.52 -10.39 12.02
CA LYS A 60 18.46 -10.94 13.37
C LYS A 60 16.99 -11.19 13.74
N HIS A 61 16.72 -12.30 14.42
CA HIS A 61 15.36 -12.64 14.81
C HIS A 61 14.95 -11.94 16.11
N ASP A 62 13.81 -11.25 16.09
CA ASP A 62 13.18 -10.64 17.26
C ASP A 62 11.64 -10.72 17.26
N ASP A 63 11.06 -11.52 16.36
CA ASP A 63 9.62 -11.80 16.24
C ASP A 63 8.75 -10.55 15.98
N VAL A 64 9.37 -9.41 15.67
CA VAL A 64 8.68 -8.20 15.22
C VAL A 64 8.46 -8.24 13.71
N THR A 65 7.38 -7.64 13.25
CA THR A 65 7.23 -7.25 11.84
C THR A 65 7.48 -5.76 11.74
N ILE A 66 8.58 -5.38 11.08
CA ILE A 66 8.88 -3.96 10.86
C ILE A 66 7.81 -3.41 9.93
N LYS A 67 7.21 -2.27 10.30
CA LYS A 67 6.26 -1.54 9.47
C LYS A 67 6.91 -0.26 8.98
N ILE A 68 6.98 -0.06 7.67
CA ILE A 68 7.52 1.16 7.05
C ILE A 68 6.45 1.79 6.16
N THR A 69 6.30 3.11 6.24
CA THR A 69 5.53 3.91 5.30
C THR A 69 6.46 4.73 4.42
N PHE A 70 6.10 4.93 3.15
CA PHE A 70 6.84 5.81 2.23
C PHE A 70 5.94 6.26 1.09
N LYS A 71 6.40 7.28 0.35
CA LYS A 71 5.74 7.77 -0.86
C LYS A 71 6.52 7.40 -2.11
N THR A 72 5.81 7.06 -3.19
CA THR A 72 6.36 7.03 -4.54
C THR A 72 5.85 8.20 -5.34
N LEU A 73 6.73 8.89 -6.06
CA LEU A 73 6.35 9.97 -6.99
C LEU A 73 6.02 9.42 -8.38
N GLN A 74 5.53 10.27 -9.28
CA GLN A 74 5.18 9.87 -10.67
C GLN A 74 6.37 9.33 -11.48
N ASP A 75 7.59 9.78 -11.18
CA ASP A 75 8.83 9.31 -11.80
C ASP A 75 9.38 8.02 -11.13
N GLY A 76 8.69 7.49 -10.13
CA GLY A 76 9.07 6.31 -9.38
C GLY A 76 10.10 6.55 -8.27
N THR A 77 10.50 7.79 -8.02
CA THR A 77 11.37 8.12 -6.88
C THR A 77 10.64 7.89 -5.55
N VAL A 78 11.41 7.64 -4.48
CA VAL A 78 10.88 7.39 -3.13
C VAL A 78 11.18 8.57 -2.23
N GLU A 79 10.17 9.00 -1.47
CA GLU A 79 10.28 10.05 -0.45
C GLU A 79 9.61 9.63 0.86
N ASP A 80 9.84 10.39 1.92
CA ASP A 80 9.15 10.26 3.22
C ASP A 80 9.18 8.84 3.82
N ILE A 81 10.31 8.14 3.74
CA ILE A 81 10.47 6.81 4.36
C ILE A 81 10.45 6.95 5.88
N GLU A 82 9.46 6.34 6.54
CA GLU A 82 9.27 6.37 7.99
C GLU A 82 9.06 4.97 8.57
N VAL A 83 9.84 4.64 9.61
CA VAL A 83 9.71 3.37 10.34
C VAL A 83 8.67 3.52 11.46
N GLN A 84 7.47 3.00 11.21
CA GLN A 84 6.35 3.03 12.15
C GLN A 84 6.49 2.02 13.29
N THR A 85 7.13 0.89 13.02
CA THR A 85 7.34 -0.17 14.02
C THR A 85 8.75 -0.72 13.83
N PRO A 86 9.73 -0.31 14.66
CA PRO A 86 11.11 -0.76 14.51
C PRO A 86 11.35 -2.13 15.14
N SER A 87 12.29 -2.86 14.58
CA SER A 87 12.99 -3.97 15.23
C SER A 87 13.89 -3.40 16.34
N LYS A 88 14.16 -4.22 17.37
CA LYS A 88 15.18 -3.89 18.38
C LYS A 88 16.60 -3.90 17.81
N TYR A 89 16.79 -4.49 16.62
CA TYR A 89 18.07 -4.55 15.93
C TYR A 89 18.08 -3.52 14.81
N GLU A 90 18.87 -2.47 14.98
CA GLU A 90 18.94 -1.37 14.01
C GLU A 90 19.34 -1.82 12.61
N GLN A 91 20.22 -2.82 12.51
CA GLN A 91 20.58 -3.45 11.24
C GLN A 91 19.38 -4.01 10.45
N ASN A 92 18.32 -4.48 11.12
CA ASN A 92 17.12 -4.96 10.45
C ASN A 92 16.30 -3.79 9.89
N ASN A 93 16.20 -2.68 10.65
CA ASN A 93 15.53 -1.44 10.21
C ASN A 93 16.23 -0.88 8.98
N GLN A 94 17.57 -0.77 9.02
CA GLN A 94 18.38 -0.31 7.90
C GLN A 94 18.28 -1.22 6.68
N ALA A 95 18.26 -2.54 6.88
CA ALA A 95 18.05 -3.47 5.78
C ALA A 95 16.67 -3.29 5.13
N ALA A 96 15.62 -3.03 5.92
CA ALA A 96 14.26 -2.85 5.41
C ALA A 96 14.13 -1.54 4.61
N ILE A 97 14.72 -0.45 5.12
CA ILE A 97 14.84 0.82 4.39
C ILE A 97 15.62 0.61 3.09
N LYS A 98 16.76 -0.09 3.15
CA LYS A 98 17.59 -0.35 1.98
C LYS A 98 16.83 -1.15 0.91
N ALA A 99 16.03 -2.15 1.30
CA ALA A 99 15.22 -2.91 0.34
C ALA A 99 14.22 -2.03 -0.43
N ILE A 100 13.67 -0.99 0.22
CA ILE A 100 12.80 -0.01 -0.44
C ILE A 100 13.60 0.89 -1.37
N GLN A 101 14.76 1.39 -0.91
CA GLN A 101 15.63 2.26 -1.70
C GLN A 101 16.19 1.56 -2.95
N ASP A 102 16.62 0.31 -2.82
CA ASP A 102 17.14 -0.51 -3.92
C ASP A 102 16.03 -0.92 -4.90
N ALA A 103 14.77 -0.94 -4.47
CA ALA A 103 13.63 -1.16 -5.34
C ALA A 103 13.30 0.07 -6.19
N ALA A 104 13.78 1.27 -5.85
CA ALA A 104 13.58 2.44 -6.68
C ALA A 104 14.41 2.35 -7.99
N PRO A 105 13.93 2.92 -9.11
CA PRO A 105 12.66 3.65 -9.27
C PRO A 105 11.46 2.70 -9.38
N PHE A 106 10.35 3.00 -8.72
CA PHE A 106 9.10 2.25 -8.82
C PHE A 106 8.39 2.48 -10.16
N TYR A 107 7.40 1.64 -10.47
CA TYR A 107 6.53 1.87 -11.62
C TYR A 107 5.78 3.19 -11.46
N SER A 108 5.58 3.89 -12.58
CA SER A 108 4.77 5.10 -12.61
C SER A 108 3.37 4.83 -12.07
N ILE A 109 2.83 5.80 -11.35
CA ILE A 109 1.47 5.75 -10.82
C ILE A 109 0.50 5.67 -12.01
N PRO A 110 -0.47 4.73 -12.00
CA PRO A 110 -1.47 4.61 -13.05
C PRO A 110 -2.20 5.95 -13.28
N GLN A 111 -2.32 6.36 -14.54
CA GLN A 111 -2.84 7.69 -14.90
C GLN A 111 -4.27 7.90 -14.42
N GLU A 112 -5.07 6.83 -14.39
CA GLU A 112 -6.45 6.82 -13.91
C GLU A 112 -6.59 7.20 -12.43
N LEU A 113 -5.52 7.12 -11.63
CA LEU A 113 -5.55 7.54 -10.22
C LEU A 113 -5.39 9.06 -10.06
N ASN A 114 -4.93 9.77 -11.10
CA ASN A 114 -4.70 11.22 -11.10
C ASN A 114 -4.00 11.73 -9.83
N ALA A 115 -3.04 10.96 -9.32
CA ALA A 115 -2.32 11.25 -8.08
C ALA A 115 -0.90 11.75 -8.37
N GLN A 116 -0.42 12.68 -7.53
CA GLN A 116 0.96 13.17 -7.60
C GLN A 116 1.96 12.20 -6.97
N TYR A 117 1.49 11.47 -5.96
CA TYR A 117 2.24 10.44 -5.26
C TYR A 117 1.31 9.31 -4.81
N ALA A 118 1.87 8.14 -4.51
CA ALA A 118 1.18 7.03 -3.88
C ALA A 118 1.83 6.72 -2.53
N GLU A 119 1.03 6.50 -1.49
CA GLU A 119 1.50 6.10 -0.17
C GLU A 119 1.47 4.59 -0.02
N HIS A 120 2.58 4.03 0.47
CA HIS A 120 2.77 2.60 0.65
C HIS A 120 2.98 2.28 2.11
N THR A 121 2.52 1.10 2.52
CA THR A 121 2.87 0.49 3.80
C THR A 121 3.46 -0.89 3.53
N MET A 122 4.71 -1.10 3.94
CA MET A 122 5.40 -2.37 3.78
C MET A 122 5.68 -3.04 5.12
N PHE A 123 5.66 -4.37 5.10
CA PHE A 123 5.84 -5.22 6.27
C PHE A 123 7.04 -6.15 6.08
N PHE A 124 8.00 -6.07 7.01
CA PHE A 124 9.21 -6.89 6.97
C PHE A 124 9.28 -7.79 8.21
N PRO A 125 8.84 -9.05 8.11
CA PRO A 125 8.83 -9.96 9.24
C PRO A 125 10.26 -10.34 9.64
N CYS A 126 10.63 -10.10 10.90
CA CYS A 126 11.91 -10.48 11.52
C CYS A 126 11.79 -11.77 12.34
N ARG A 127 10.92 -12.68 11.88
CA ARG A 127 10.70 -13.99 12.51
C ARG A 127 11.54 -15.07 11.85
N ARG A 128 11.85 -16.12 12.62
CA ARG A 128 12.49 -17.31 12.08
C ARG A 128 11.48 -18.05 11.18
N TYR A 129 11.73 -18.08 9.87
CA TYR A 129 10.97 -18.98 9.01
C TYR A 129 11.30 -20.41 9.42
N ALA A 130 10.31 -21.17 9.88
CA ALA A 130 10.48 -22.61 9.98
C ALA A 130 10.79 -23.10 8.57
N GLN A 131 11.96 -23.72 8.36
CA GLN A 131 12.19 -24.44 7.12
C GLN A 131 11.05 -25.43 6.98
N MET A 132 10.23 -25.27 5.93
CA MET A 132 9.25 -26.29 5.58
C MET A 132 10.07 -27.54 5.28
N LYS A 133 10.10 -28.47 6.23
CA LYS A 133 10.52 -29.83 5.96
C LYS A 133 9.51 -30.37 4.96
N THR A 134 9.88 -30.36 3.69
CA THR A 134 9.26 -31.23 2.69
C THR A 134 9.57 -32.65 3.17
N PHE A 135 8.54 -33.34 3.67
CA PHE A 135 8.59 -34.76 3.99
C PHE A 135 8.38 -35.59 2.73
#